data_AF-A0A812SVP4-F1
#
_entry.id   AF-A0A812SVP4-F1
#
_cell.length_a   1.000
_cell.length_b   1.000
_cell.length_c   1.000
_cell.angle_alpha   90.00
_cell.angle_beta   90.00
_cell.angle_gamma   90.00
#
_symmetry.space_group_name_H-M   'P 1'
#
loop_
_entity.id
_entity.type
_entity.pdbx_description
1 polymer ?
#
loop_
_entity_poly.entity_id
_entity_poly.type
_entity_poly.pdbx_seq_one_letter_code
_entity_poly.pdbx_strand_id
1 'polypeptide(L)'
;MTDSSAGVPGVLVLNTLQDNDRVGERKRFLLQGGHVDICEELGPGSSSDDSPLEGADVANLSYSVYSNTLWDGSLLLASFLRSQPWRVRGQRVLEIGAGLGLPSIVAAAIGGHVIATEQSPVDLLRREVCRNKEVIAAGGGSIDVQELDWAESPEHISQRLGSFDVVLGCDILAGVKPGTAHFRQILDVVQSVGT
;
A
#
# COMPACT_ATOMS: atom_id res chain seq x y z
N MET A 1 13.62 -4.48 -34.17
CA MET A 1 12.69 -3.79 -33.26
C MET A 1 12.37 -4.77 -32.15
N THR A 2 13.13 -4.73 -31.06
CA THR A 2 12.78 -5.46 -29.84
C THR A 2 11.65 -4.71 -29.17
N ASP A 3 10.50 -5.34 -29.07
CA ASP A 3 9.39 -4.86 -28.28
C ASP A 3 9.88 -4.57 -26.85
N SER A 4 9.78 -3.32 -26.42
CA SER A 4 10.25 -2.84 -25.12
C SER A 4 9.11 -2.82 -24.08
N SER A 5 8.06 -3.62 -24.33
CA SER A 5 6.82 -3.68 -23.54
C SER A 5 6.92 -4.55 -22.28
N ALA A 6 7.99 -5.33 -22.10
CA ALA A 6 8.20 -6.08 -20.87
C ALA A 6 8.68 -5.13 -19.76
N GLY A 7 7.81 -4.81 -18.81
CA GLY A 7 8.23 -4.11 -17.59
C GLY A 7 9.35 -4.89 -16.90
N VAL A 8 10.37 -4.18 -16.42
CA VAL A 8 11.51 -4.79 -15.73
C VAL A 8 11.02 -5.28 -14.36
N PRO A 9 11.18 -6.57 -14.02
CA PRO A 9 10.85 -7.07 -12.70
C PRO A 9 11.54 -6.24 -11.63
N GLY A 10 10.82 -5.83 -10.59
CA GLY A 10 11.35 -4.81 -9.70
C GLY A 10 10.68 -4.75 -8.35
N VAL A 11 11.49 -4.40 -7.36
CA VAL A 11 11.02 -4.13 -6.01
C VAL A 11 11.20 -2.67 -5.69
N LEU A 12 10.12 -2.03 -5.25
CA LEU A 12 10.11 -0.65 -4.81
C LEU A 12 9.66 -0.59 -3.36
N VAL A 13 10.64 -0.53 -2.46
CA VAL A 13 10.39 -0.31 -1.03
C VAL A 13 10.88 1.08 -0.67
N LEU A 14 9.98 1.90 -0.15
CA LEU A 14 10.28 3.24 0.33
C LEU A 14 9.92 3.31 1.82
N ASN A 15 10.89 3.67 2.66
CA ASN A 15 10.65 3.96 4.07
C ASN A 15 11.07 5.39 4.36
N THR A 16 10.23 6.10 5.11
CA THR A 16 10.46 7.43 5.62
C THR A 16 10.78 7.36 7.11
N LEU A 17 11.43 8.40 7.64
CA LEU A 17 11.46 8.60 9.09
C LEU A 17 10.06 9.05 9.50
N GLN A 18 9.35 8.21 10.25
CA GLN A 18 8.00 8.51 10.70
C GLN A 18 8.04 9.44 11.91
N ASP A 19 7.27 10.51 11.84
CA ASP A 19 6.88 11.29 13.01
C ASP A 19 5.63 10.65 13.61
N ASN A 20 5.82 9.91 14.70
CA ASN A 20 4.75 9.16 15.35
C ASN A 20 3.73 10.07 16.07
N ASP A 21 4.00 11.37 16.19
CA ASP A 21 3.06 12.34 16.77
C ASP A 21 1.82 12.55 15.88
N ARG A 22 1.85 12.06 14.64
CA ARG A 22 0.77 12.15 13.64
C ARG A 22 -0.12 10.91 13.57
N VAL A 23 0.17 9.88 14.35
CA VAL A 23 -0.62 8.64 14.40
C VAL A 23 -2.05 8.98 14.82
N GLY A 24 -3.03 8.66 13.95
CA GLY A 24 -4.44 8.95 14.18
C GLY A 24 -4.99 10.19 13.48
N GLU A 25 -4.17 10.97 12.75
CA GLU A 25 -4.66 11.99 11.81
C GLU A 25 -5.43 11.30 10.66
N ARG A 26 -6.77 11.32 10.71
CA ARG A 26 -7.61 10.78 9.63
C ARG A 26 -7.47 11.64 8.37
N LYS A 27 -6.78 11.10 7.37
CA LYS A 27 -6.67 11.70 6.03
C LYS A 27 -7.36 10.83 5.02
N ARG A 28 -8.18 11.45 4.17
CA ARG A 28 -8.74 10.80 2.98
C ARG A 28 -8.03 11.34 1.74
N PHE A 29 -8.08 10.58 0.65
CA PHE A 29 -7.66 11.08 -0.65
C PHE A 29 -8.64 10.67 -1.75
N LEU A 30 -8.71 11.48 -2.79
CA LEU A 30 -9.40 11.16 -4.03
C LEU A 30 -8.46 11.40 -5.20
N LEU A 31 -8.50 10.52 -6.18
CA LEU A 31 -7.82 10.73 -7.46
C LEU A 31 -8.79 11.39 -8.44
N GLN A 32 -8.59 12.68 -8.73
CA GLN A 32 -9.37 13.44 -9.72
C GLN A 32 -8.46 14.04 -10.80
N GLY A 33 -8.80 13.82 -12.07
CA GLY A 33 -8.06 14.42 -13.19
C GLY A 33 -6.56 14.06 -13.20
N GLY A 34 -6.19 12.96 -12.56
CA GLY A 34 -4.80 12.54 -12.36
C GLY A 34 -4.12 13.14 -11.13
N HIS A 35 -4.70 14.06 -10.37
CA HIS A 35 -4.12 14.59 -9.12
C HIS A 35 -4.60 13.81 -7.89
N VAL A 36 -3.75 13.76 -6.85
CA VAL A 36 -4.13 13.23 -5.52
C VAL A 36 -4.62 14.42 -4.71
N ASP A 37 -5.93 14.51 -4.53
CA ASP A 37 -6.54 15.51 -3.66
C ASP A 37 -6.65 14.93 -2.26
N ILE A 38 -5.89 15.49 -1.31
CA ILE A 38 -5.95 15.09 0.10
C ILE A 38 -7.11 15.87 0.74
N CYS A 39 -8.10 15.14 1.25
CA CYS A 39 -9.19 15.71 2.03
C CYS A 39 -8.94 15.38 3.50
N GLU A 40 -8.72 16.40 4.32
CA GLU A 40 -8.73 16.24 5.78
C GLU A 40 -10.16 15.95 6.25
N GLU A 41 -10.36 14.91 7.05
CA GLU A 41 -11.60 14.78 7.82
C GLU A 41 -11.56 15.82 8.94
N LEU A 42 -12.32 16.92 8.79
CA LEU A 42 -12.52 17.87 9.88
C LEU A 42 -13.33 17.20 11.00
N GLY A 43 -12.64 16.73 12.04
CA GLY A 43 -13.24 16.38 13.34
C GLY A 43 -13.96 15.03 13.41
N PRO A 44 -14.35 14.62 14.63
CA PRO A 44 -14.58 13.23 15.00
C PRO A 44 -15.75 12.62 14.21
N GLY A 45 -15.41 11.73 13.29
CA GLY A 45 -16.38 10.98 12.51
C GLY A 45 -16.97 9.85 13.34
N SER A 46 -18.14 10.13 13.93
CA SER A 46 -19.19 9.22 14.43
C SER A 46 -18.92 7.72 14.25
N SER A 47 -18.09 7.16 15.12
CA SER A 47 -18.15 5.79 15.61
C SER A 47 -17.62 5.82 17.04
N SER A 48 -18.23 5.05 17.93
CA SER A 48 -18.34 5.27 19.38
C SER A 48 -17.05 5.21 20.24
N ASP A 49 -15.88 5.63 19.73
CA ASP A 49 -14.63 5.63 20.49
C ASP A 49 -13.68 6.78 20.04
N ASP A 50 -14.16 8.02 20.08
CA ASP A 50 -13.41 9.24 19.71
C ASP A 50 -12.83 9.96 20.95
N SER A 51 -12.03 9.25 21.76
CA SER A 51 -11.21 9.90 22.79
C SER A 51 -9.85 10.30 22.19
N PRO A 52 -9.35 11.53 22.39
CA PRO A 52 -7.99 11.90 22.01
C PRO A 52 -6.98 10.93 22.64
N LEU A 53 -6.07 10.37 21.84
CA LEU A 53 -5.01 9.46 22.31
C LEU A 53 -3.85 10.22 23.00
N GLU A 54 -4.15 11.27 23.78
CA GLU A 54 -3.13 11.96 24.58
C GLU A 54 -2.58 10.99 25.63
N GLY A 55 -1.33 10.56 25.45
CA GLY A 55 -0.62 9.67 26.38
C GLY A 55 -0.79 8.17 26.11
N ALA A 56 -1.34 7.75 24.97
CA ALA A 56 -1.32 6.36 24.56
C ALA A 56 0.11 5.96 24.17
N ASP A 57 0.59 4.83 24.69
CA ASP A 57 1.87 4.25 24.29
C ASP A 57 1.76 3.83 22.82
N VAL A 58 2.29 4.65 21.91
CA VAL A 58 2.21 4.46 20.45
C VAL A 58 2.69 3.06 20.05
N ALA A 59 3.64 2.47 20.78
CA ALA A 59 4.15 1.13 20.55
C ALA A 59 3.11 0.00 20.78
N ASN A 60 1.96 0.30 21.41
CA ASN A 60 0.91 -0.66 21.77
C ASN A 60 -0.45 -0.35 21.12
N LEU A 61 -0.52 0.60 20.17
CA LEU A 61 -1.73 0.86 19.40
C LEU A 61 -2.04 -0.31 18.46
N SER A 62 -3.32 -0.62 18.29
CA SER A 62 -3.77 -1.59 17.28
C SER A 62 -3.26 -1.17 15.90
N TYR A 63 -2.81 -2.14 15.09
CA TYR A 63 -2.45 -1.93 13.67
C TYR A 63 -3.51 -1.15 12.88
N SER A 64 -4.78 -1.22 13.29
CA SER A 64 -5.89 -0.43 12.72
C SER A 64 -5.71 1.10 12.80
N VAL A 65 -4.95 1.61 13.78
CA VAL A 65 -4.68 3.06 13.90
C VAL A 65 -3.61 3.49 12.90
N TYR A 66 -2.62 2.63 12.65
CA TYR A 66 -1.55 2.86 11.67
C TYR A 66 -2.06 2.80 10.22
N SER A 67 -2.96 1.86 9.93
CA SER A 67 -3.52 1.67 8.58
C SER A 67 -4.51 2.76 8.16
N ASN A 68 -5.00 3.57 9.10
CA ASN A 68 -5.91 4.70 8.84
C ASN A 68 -5.20 6.04 8.62
N THR A 69 -3.87 6.05 8.63
CA THR A 69 -3.05 7.26 8.44
C THR A 69 -2.46 7.26 7.03
N LEU A 70 -2.55 8.39 6.33
CA LEU A 70 -1.83 8.59 5.07
C LEU A 70 -0.40 9.06 5.37
N TRP A 71 0.55 8.15 5.20
CA TRP A 71 1.98 8.37 5.45
C TRP A 71 2.65 9.11 4.29
N ASP A 72 3.64 9.95 4.61
CA ASP A 72 4.36 10.75 3.60
C ASP A 72 5.08 9.86 2.57
N GLY A 73 5.57 8.69 2.98
CA GLY A 73 6.13 7.71 2.07
C GLY A 73 5.13 7.27 1.00
N SER A 74 3.85 7.17 1.36
CA SER A 74 2.78 6.72 0.47
C SER A 74 2.55 7.74 -0.65
N LEU A 75 2.57 9.03 -0.30
CA LEU A 75 2.49 10.14 -1.23
C LEU A 75 3.70 10.18 -2.17
N LEU A 76 4.90 9.96 -1.64
CA LEU A 76 6.14 9.93 -2.42
C LEU A 76 6.16 8.77 -3.41
N LEU A 77 5.82 7.55 -2.97
CA LEU A 77 5.77 6.37 -3.82
C LEU A 77 4.70 6.52 -4.91
N ALA A 78 3.52 7.02 -4.57
CA ALA A 78 2.47 7.32 -5.53
C ALA A 78 2.91 8.34 -6.59
N SER A 79 3.55 9.44 -6.15
CA SER A 79 4.10 10.44 -7.07
C SER A 79 5.19 9.85 -7.97
N PHE A 80 6.06 9.00 -7.41
CA PHE A 80 7.09 8.32 -8.17
C PHE A 80 6.52 7.41 -9.25
N LEU A 81 5.54 6.57 -8.91
CA LEU A 81 4.85 5.68 -9.85
C LEU A 81 4.18 6.47 -10.99
N ARG A 82 3.54 7.60 -10.68
CA ARG A 82 2.98 8.49 -11.70
C ARG A 82 4.02 9.10 -12.62
N SER A 83 5.21 9.43 -12.11
CA SER A 83 6.32 9.94 -12.92
C SER A 83 6.96 8.85 -13.79
N GLN A 84 6.79 7.57 -13.42
CA GLN A 84 7.37 6.42 -14.09
C GLN A 84 6.33 5.30 -14.36
N PRO A 85 5.24 5.57 -15.10
CA PRO A 85 4.10 4.64 -15.21
C PRO A 85 4.48 3.33 -15.90
N TRP A 86 5.50 3.34 -16.76
CA TRP A 86 6.02 2.14 -17.44
C TRP A 86 6.53 1.05 -16.48
N ARG A 87 6.77 1.38 -15.20
CA ARG A 87 7.18 0.38 -14.20
C ARG A 87 6.07 -0.59 -13.84
N VAL A 88 4.81 -0.14 -13.87
CA VAL A 88 3.66 -0.93 -13.39
C VAL A 88 2.60 -1.15 -14.46
N ARG A 89 2.61 -0.38 -15.55
CA ARG A 89 1.62 -0.52 -16.62
C ARG A 89 1.70 -1.90 -17.28
N GLY A 90 0.59 -2.64 -17.27
CA GLY A 90 0.50 -4.00 -17.78
C GLY A 90 1.10 -5.07 -16.87
N GLN A 91 1.70 -4.69 -15.74
CA GLN A 91 2.41 -5.60 -14.84
C GLN A 91 1.48 -6.13 -13.75
N ARG A 92 1.78 -7.33 -13.23
CA ARG A 92 1.22 -7.87 -11.99
C ARG A 92 1.96 -7.28 -10.80
N VAL A 93 1.25 -6.55 -9.96
CA VAL A 93 1.81 -5.78 -8.85
C VAL A 93 1.30 -6.33 -7.53
N LEU A 94 2.18 -6.58 -6.56
CA LEU A 94 1.83 -6.81 -5.16
C LEU A 94 2.19 -5.56 -4.36
N GLU A 95 1.30 -5.07 -3.49
CA GLU A 95 1.70 -4.15 -2.41
C GLU A 95 1.56 -4.86 -1.07
N ILE A 96 2.63 -4.81 -0.26
CA ILE A 96 2.65 -5.29 1.13
C ILE A 96 2.48 -4.08 2.05
N GLY A 97 1.60 -4.19 3.05
CA GLY A 97 1.36 -3.13 4.03
C GLY A 97 0.74 -1.89 3.38
N ALA A 98 -0.34 -2.09 2.61
CA ALA A 98 -0.93 -1.05 1.78
C ALA A 98 -1.61 0.08 2.58
N GLY A 99 -1.99 -0.14 3.85
CA GLY A 99 -2.74 0.82 4.66
C GLY A 99 -4.02 1.29 3.94
N LEU A 100 -4.10 2.59 3.65
CA LEU A 100 -5.20 3.19 2.85
C LEU A 100 -5.14 2.87 1.35
N GLY A 101 -4.03 2.32 0.85
CA GLY A 101 -3.88 1.81 -0.50
C GLY A 101 -3.55 2.85 -1.57
N LEU A 102 -3.06 4.04 -1.20
CA LEU A 102 -2.76 5.09 -2.19
C LEU A 102 -1.80 4.61 -3.30
N PRO A 103 -0.66 3.94 -3.04
CA PRO A 103 0.25 3.53 -4.10
C PRO A 103 -0.38 2.43 -4.96
N SER A 104 -1.08 1.46 -4.36
CA SER A 104 -1.89 0.47 -5.06
C SER A 104 -2.93 1.08 -6.00
N ILE A 105 -3.72 2.03 -5.51
CA ILE A 105 -4.78 2.67 -6.31
C ILE A 105 -4.16 3.47 -7.46
N VAL A 106 -3.06 4.17 -7.22
CA VAL A 106 -2.32 4.89 -8.27
C VAL A 106 -1.74 3.92 -9.31
N ALA A 107 -1.12 2.82 -8.88
CA ALA A 107 -0.58 1.81 -9.77
C ALA A 107 -1.67 1.21 -10.67
N ALA A 108 -2.83 0.90 -10.10
CA ALA A 108 -3.99 0.42 -10.84
C ALA A 108 -4.54 1.49 -11.81
N ALA A 109 -4.65 2.75 -11.36
CA ALA A 109 -5.11 3.87 -12.18
C ALA A 109 -4.18 4.24 -13.35
N ILE A 110 -2.93 3.78 -13.35
CA ILE A 110 -1.99 3.95 -14.49
C ILE A 110 -1.78 2.67 -15.30
N GLY A 111 -2.60 1.65 -15.05
CA GLY A 111 -2.72 0.43 -15.87
C GLY A 111 -2.06 -0.82 -15.29
N GLY A 112 -1.71 -0.85 -14.00
CA GLY A 112 -1.23 -2.06 -13.32
C GLY A 112 -2.35 -3.00 -12.86
N HIS A 113 -2.00 -4.27 -12.68
CA HIS A 113 -2.88 -5.31 -12.14
C HIS A 113 -2.45 -5.64 -10.71
N VAL A 114 -3.10 -4.98 -9.75
CA VAL A 114 -2.62 -4.88 -8.37
C VAL A 114 -3.33 -5.88 -7.46
N ILE A 115 -2.58 -6.52 -6.58
CA ILE A 115 -3.08 -7.15 -5.35
C ILE A 115 -2.55 -6.30 -4.19
N ALA A 116 -3.45 -5.56 -3.54
CA ALA A 116 -3.15 -4.73 -2.39
C ALA A 116 -3.35 -5.56 -1.11
N THR A 117 -2.32 -5.66 -0.28
CA THR A 117 -2.37 -6.47 0.94
C THR A 117 -2.13 -5.65 2.20
N GLU A 118 -2.87 -5.99 3.24
CA GLU A 118 -2.71 -5.42 4.58
C GLU A 118 -3.13 -6.47 5.63
N GLN A 119 -2.65 -6.32 6.85
CA GLN A 119 -3.08 -7.13 7.99
C GLN A 119 -4.57 -6.88 8.28
N SER A 120 -5.28 -7.95 8.67
CA SER A 120 -6.71 -7.86 8.99
C SER A 120 -6.99 -6.84 10.11
N PRO A 121 -8.09 -6.06 10.03
CA PRO A 121 -9.11 -6.06 8.98
C PRO A 121 -8.80 -5.11 7.81
N VAL A 122 -9.19 -5.50 6.59
CA VAL A 122 -8.93 -4.75 5.34
C VAL A 122 -10.14 -3.96 4.81
N ASP A 123 -11.19 -3.80 5.61
CA ASP A 123 -12.44 -3.14 5.17
C ASP A 123 -12.22 -1.67 4.78
N LEU A 124 -11.33 -0.98 5.48
CA LEU A 124 -10.95 0.39 5.15
C LEU A 124 -10.29 0.48 3.77
N LEU A 125 -9.31 -0.38 3.51
CA LEU A 125 -8.63 -0.48 2.22
C LEU A 125 -9.62 -0.79 1.08
N ARG A 126 -10.52 -1.77 1.28
CA ARG A 126 -11.59 -2.08 0.33
C ARG A 126 -12.47 -0.85 0.03
N ARG A 127 -12.82 -0.08 1.06
CA ARG A 127 -13.62 1.13 0.92
C ARG A 127 -12.92 2.18 0.07
N GLU A 128 -11.63 2.44 0.31
CA GLU A 128 -10.86 3.41 -0.48
C GLU A 128 -10.68 2.95 -1.94
N VAL A 129 -10.47 1.65 -2.17
CA VAL A 129 -10.47 1.07 -3.52
C VAL A 129 -11.80 1.28 -4.22
N CYS A 130 -12.92 0.98 -3.56
CA CYS A 130 -14.26 1.16 -4.14
C CYS A 130 -14.55 2.63 -4.52
N ARG A 131 -14.06 3.59 -3.74
CA ARG A 131 -14.22 5.03 -4.03
C ARG A 131 -13.47 5.46 -5.30
N ASN A 132 -12.35 4.81 -5.60
CA ASN A 132 -11.49 5.14 -6.74
C ASN A 132 -11.71 4.22 -7.95
N LYS A 133 -12.74 3.36 -7.94
CA LYS A 133 -12.98 2.35 -9.00
C LYS A 133 -13.08 2.95 -10.42
N GLU A 134 -13.62 4.15 -10.54
CA GLU A 134 -13.81 4.80 -11.86
C GLU A 134 -12.48 5.23 -12.47
N VAL A 135 -11.59 5.82 -11.67
CA VAL A 135 -10.25 6.20 -12.16
C VAL A 135 -9.40 4.98 -12.46
N ILE A 136 -9.54 3.89 -11.67
CA ILE A 136 -8.88 2.61 -11.93
C ILE A 136 -9.33 2.05 -13.28
N ALA A 137 -10.65 2.00 -13.52
CA ALA A 137 -11.20 1.53 -14.77
C ALA A 137 -10.77 2.39 -15.97
N ALA A 138 -10.75 3.71 -15.82
CA ALA A 138 -10.28 4.64 -16.86
C ALA A 138 -8.79 4.44 -17.19
N GLY A 139 -7.99 4.02 -16.21
CA GLY A 139 -6.57 3.69 -16.38
C GLY A 139 -6.29 2.37 -17.10
N GLY A 140 -7.30 1.50 -17.21
CA GLY A 140 -7.18 0.16 -17.79
C GLY A 140 -6.51 -0.87 -16.88
N GLY A 141 -6.34 -0.57 -15.59
CA GLY A 141 -5.79 -1.49 -14.59
C GLY A 141 -6.87 -2.17 -13.77
N SER A 142 -6.43 -2.92 -12.75
CA SER A 142 -7.30 -3.62 -11.81
C SER A 142 -6.68 -3.65 -10.43
N ILE A 143 -7.51 -3.82 -9.40
CA ILE A 143 -7.04 -3.96 -8.02
C ILE A 143 -7.94 -4.94 -7.26
N ASP A 144 -7.31 -5.87 -6.55
CA ASP A 144 -7.94 -6.75 -5.58
C ASP A 144 -7.34 -6.52 -4.19
N VAL A 145 -8.14 -6.72 -3.15
CA VAL A 145 -7.74 -6.48 -1.75
C VAL A 145 -7.75 -7.80 -0.99
N GLN A 146 -6.57 -8.17 -0.48
CA GLN A 146 -6.36 -9.43 0.23
C GLN A 146 -5.79 -9.16 1.62
N GLU A 147 -6.20 -9.97 2.58
CA GLU A 147 -5.51 -10.01 3.87
C GLU A 147 -4.15 -10.70 3.69
N LEU A 148 -3.16 -10.18 4.42
CA LEU A 148 -1.84 -10.79 4.52
C LEU A 148 -1.39 -10.73 5.97
N ASP A 149 -1.22 -11.89 6.59
CA ASP A 149 -0.43 -11.97 7.81
C ASP A 149 1.03 -11.81 7.40
N TRP A 150 1.71 -10.83 7.99
CA TRP A 150 3.10 -10.57 7.69
C TRP A 150 4.00 -11.71 8.18
N ALA A 151 3.48 -12.62 9.01
CA ALA A 151 4.11 -13.86 9.40
C ALA A 151 3.87 -15.03 8.42
N GLU A 152 3.11 -14.84 7.33
CA GLU A 152 2.92 -15.84 6.26
C GLU A 152 4.23 -16.06 5.47
N SER A 153 4.53 -17.30 5.07
CA SER A 153 5.75 -17.59 4.31
C SER A 153 5.62 -17.17 2.84
N PRO A 154 6.72 -16.77 2.16
CA PRO A 154 6.71 -16.40 0.75
C PRO A 154 6.14 -17.48 -0.17
N GLU A 155 6.35 -18.76 0.16
CA GLU A 155 5.81 -19.88 -0.61
C GLU A 155 4.29 -19.94 -0.50
N HIS A 156 3.72 -19.73 0.69
CA HIS A 156 2.27 -19.66 0.86
C HIS A 156 1.68 -18.44 0.15
N ILE A 157 2.33 -17.29 0.25
CA ILE A 157 1.94 -16.06 -0.47
C ILE A 157 1.92 -16.33 -1.98
N SER A 158 2.98 -16.94 -2.52
CA SER A 158 3.11 -17.26 -3.95
C SER A 158 2.10 -18.30 -4.41
N GLN A 159 1.80 -19.31 -3.58
CA GLN A 159 0.77 -20.32 -3.88
C GLN A 159 -0.63 -19.72 -3.92
N ARG A 160 -0.92 -18.76 -3.03
CA ARG A 160 -2.24 -18.15 -2.89
C ARG A 160 -2.48 -17.03 -3.90
N LEU A 161 -1.47 -16.19 -4.14
CA LEU A 161 -1.61 -14.96 -4.92
C LEU A 161 -0.93 -15.04 -6.31
N GLY A 162 -0.11 -16.06 -6.54
CA GLY A 162 0.66 -16.25 -7.77
C GLY A 162 1.96 -15.45 -7.78
N SER A 163 2.54 -15.30 -8.98
CA SER A 163 3.74 -14.51 -9.20
C SER A 163 3.43 -13.04 -9.48
N PHE A 164 4.46 -12.21 -9.28
CA PHE A 164 4.40 -10.76 -9.45
C PHE A 164 5.61 -10.27 -10.22
N ASP A 165 5.39 -9.27 -11.06
CA ASP A 165 6.47 -8.58 -11.75
C ASP A 165 7.00 -7.42 -10.90
N VAL A 166 6.14 -6.83 -10.06
CA VAL A 166 6.49 -5.69 -9.21
C VAL A 166 6.00 -5.90 -7.79
N VAL A 167 6.87 -5.65 -6.81
CA VAL A 167 6.48 -5.57 -5.40
C VAL A 167 6.68 -4.15 -4.89
N LEU A 168 5.63 -3.61 -4.29
CA LEU A 168 5.59 -2.31 -3.62
C LEU A 168 5.58 -2.52 -2.10
N GLY A 169 6.25 -1.62 -1.38
CA GLY A 169 6.16 -1.54 0.07
C GLY A 169 6.42 -0.12 0.53
N CYS A 170 5.51 0.44 1.31
CA CYS A 170 5.65 1.77 1.87
C CYS A 170 5.69 1.70 3.38
N ASP A 171 6.77 2.20 3.98
CA ASP A 171 6.89 2.36 5.43
C ASP A 171 6.73 1.04 6.23
N ILE A 172 6.93 -0.09 5.54
CA ILE A 172 6.76 -1.45 6.04
C ILE A 172 7.90 -1.95 6.95
N LEU A 173 8.94 -1.13 7.16
CA LEU A 173 10.06 -1.45 8.05
C LEU A 173 10.01 -0.68 9.38
N ALA A 174 8.98 0.13 9.62
CA ALA A 174 8.87 0.91 10.85
C ALA A 174 8.73 0.00 12.09
N GLY A 175 9.59 0.20 13.08
CA GLY A 175 9.65 -0.63 14.28
C GLY A 175 10.20 -2.06 14.08
N VAL A 176 10.56 -2.42 12.84
CA VAL A 176 11.06 -3.76 12.50
C VAL A 176 12.56 -3.84 12.80
N LYS A 177 12.95 -4.71 13.72
CA LYS A 177 14.36 -5.00 13.97
C LYS A 177 14.91 -5.93 12.86
N PRO A 178 16.11 -5.67 12.32
CA PRO A 178 16.76 -6.60 11.40
C PRO A 178 16.82 -8.02 11.99
N GLY A 179 16.43 -9.02 11.20
CA GLY A 179 16.43 -10.42 11.62
C GLY A 179 15.19 -10.88 12.41
N THR A 180 14.12 -10.08 12.47
CA THR A 180 12.78 -10.58 12.84
C THR A 180 12.13 -11.31 11.66
N ALA A 181 11.10 -12.12 11.93
CA ALA A 181 10.37 -12.87 10.90
C ALA A 181 9.83 -11.94 9.81
N HIS A 182 9.15 -10.88 10.23
CA HIS A 182 8.58 -9.82 9.41
C HIS A 182 9.59 -9.20 8.41
N PHE A 183 10.83 -8.94 8.85
CA PHE A 183 11.88 -8.42 7.97
C PHE A 183 12.34 -9.43 6.91
N ARG A 184 12.52 -10.70 7.31
CA ARG A 184 12.97 -11.75 6.38
C ARG A 184 11.92 -12.03 5.31
N GLN A 185 10.65 -12.05 5.69
CA GLN A 185 9.55 -12.33 4.76
C GLN A 185 9.42 -11.27 3.68
N ILE A 186 9.56 -9.98 4.04
CA ILE A 186 9.63 -8.90 3.06
C ILE A 186 10.79 -9.15 2.10
N LEU A 187 11.99 -9.47 2.61
CA LEU A 187 13.16 -9.75 1.77
C LEU A 187 12.97 -10.97 0.86
N ASP A 188 12.31 -12.02 1.34
CA ASP A 188 12.14 -13.27 0.60
C ASP A 188 11.07 -13.13 -0.49
N VAL A 189 9.96 -12.43 -0.22
CA VAL A 189 8.98 -12.06 -1.27
C VAL A 189 9.66 -11.20 -2.34
N VAL A 190 10.51 -10.27 -1.92
CA VAL A 190 11.33 -9.44 -2.83
C VAL A 190 12.26 -10.28 -3.70
N GLN A 191 12.82 -11.37 -3.16
CA GLN A 191 13.69 -12.29 -3.91
C GLN A 191 12.93 -13.18 -4.90
N SER A 192 11.64 -13.42 -4.71
CA SER A 192 10.80 -14.21 -5.63
C SER A 192 10.35 -13.44 -6.88
N VAL A 193 10.62 -12.13 -6.96
CA VAL A 193 10.21 -11.31 -8.12
C VAL A 193 11.12 -11.61 -9.31
N GLY A 194 10.53 -12.07 -10.42
CA GLY A 194 11.24 -12.31 -11.68
C GLY A 194 11.89 -13.70 -11.83
N THR A 195 11.63 -14.63 -10.91
CA THR A 195 11.94 -16.08 -11.05
C THR A 195 10.75 -16.85 -11.57
#